data_AF-A0A954QXP4-F1
#
_entry.id   AF-A0A954QXP4-F1
#
_cell.length_a   1.000
_cell.length_b   1.000
_cell.length_c   1.000
_cell.angle_alpha   90.00
_cell.angle_beta   90.00
_cell.angle_gamma   90.00
#
_symmetry.space_group_name_H-M   'P 1'
#
loop_
_entity.id
_entity.type
_entity.pdbx_description
1 polymer ?
#
loop_
_entity_poly.entity_id
_entity_poly.type
_entity_poly.pdbx_seq_one_letter_code
_entity_poly.pdbx_strand_id
1 'polypeptide(L)'
;MDTLAFDNSCAHETQYAELRNRLREAFGVAFSVFDGDSGELLGLAEDQPWLAADVWPPLVRGTARFGLPDIIADEDSVVVLAIPVMDESIGDCVAVGTFLADRRLPSQLVESLSQRWGCTPATLNNWLRRQPLWPAEALIRSATSVRAALRAERDVERLEVENEGLSNQLTHTFEEISLLYGVTRNLRLSRSVTDLGQMALGWLSGCVPAKSLALWLMPDDQDSPRMGQASESQPNLLLHGDHLASPSELQQLVRYLGLTSDETAVVANRDVTSDPSWPLPHLSEVIITPVTEGKQTLGYLVALNHSVGGEFGSIEASLLGSIAALLGIHAGNHRLYRKQALLLENFVRALTSAIDAKDPYTCGHSDRVAQISVRLAQQLGWAGEDCETIYLAGVLHDIGKIGIDDSVLRKPGKLTAEEYEHIKEHPEKGYRILEQIGELSHILPAVLHHHEQWDGNGYPHGLTGETIPLIARIVAVADSFDAMTSDRPYRKGMPLEKVDQIFREGSGQQWDARVVNAYFDAQNDITAIIARDEN
;
A
#
# COMPACT_ATOMS: atom_id res chain seq x y z
N MET A 1 -28.37 -16.91 24.34
CA MET A 1 -29.29 -17.22 23.22
C MET A 1 -30.75 -17.13 23.67
N ASP A 2 -31.12 -16.18 24.56
CA ASP A 2 -32.51 -16.00 25.04
C ASP A 2 -32.82 -14.54 25.41
N THR A 3 -32.28 -13.58 24.65
CA THR A 3 -32.54 -12.13 24.87
C THR A 3 -32.97 -11.39 23.60
N LEU A 4 -33.10 -12.07 22.46
CA LEU A 4 -33.52 -11.48 21.18
C LEU A 4 -35.01 -11.65 20.85
N ALA A 5 -35.77 -12.38 21.67
CA ALA A 5 -37.19 -12.65 21.38
C ALA A 5 -38.16 -11.60 21.97
N PHE A 6 -37.73 -10.81 22.95
CA PHE A 6 -38.61 -9.84 23.63
C PHE A 6 -38.70 -8.47 22.94
N ASP A 7 -37.74 -8.13 22.06
CA ASP A 7 -37.68 -6.81 21.40
C ASP A 7 -38.53 -6.75 20.11
N ASN A 8 -38.66 -7.87 19.39
CA ASN A 8 -39.40 -7.90 18.11
C ASN A 8 -40.92 -7.71 18.28
N SER A 9 -41.53 -8.18 19.38
CA SER A 9 -43.00 -8.07 19.53
C SER A 9 -43.48 -6.63 19.69
N CYS A 10 -42.70 -5.79 20.37
CA CYS A 10 -43.02 -4.37 20.61
C CYS A 10 -42.80 -3.52 19.34
N ALA A 11 -41.79 -3.88 18.54
CA ALA A 11 -41.51 -3.24 17.25
C ALA A 11 -42.63 -3.49 16.24
N HIS A 12 -43.08 -4.75 16.11
CA HIS A 12 -44.20 -5.09 15.21
C HIS A 12 -45.51 -4.44 15.66
N GLU A 13 -45.81 -4.38 16.96
CA GLU A 13 -47.02 -3.72 17.48
C GLU A 13 -47.08 -2.23 17.12
N THR A 14 -45.92 -1.55 17.14
CA THR A 14 -45.80 -0.14 16.73
C THR A 14 -46.05 0.03 15.22
N GLN A 15 -45.52 -0.87 14.39
CA GLN A 15 -45.70 -0.85 12.94
C GLN A 15 -47.15 -1.17 12.52
N TYR A 16 -47.83 -2.12 13.18
CA TYR A 16 -49.26 -2.38 12.95
C TYR A 16 -50.14 -1.21 13.37
N ALA A 17 -49.79 -0.49 14.44
CA ALA A 17 -50.49 0.71 14.86
C ALA A 17 -50.38 1.83 13.80
N GLU A 18 -49.19 2.04 13.23
CA GLU A 18 -48.98 3.00 12.15
C GLU A 18 -49.79 2.64 10.89
N LEU A 19 -49.73 1.38 10.45
CA LEU A 19 -50.53 0.91 9.30
C LEU A 19 -52.04 1.16 9.52
N ARG A 20 -52.56 0.84 10.71
CA ARG A 20 -53.97 1.08 11.05
C ARG A 20 -54.32 2.56 11.04
N ASN A 21 -53.45 3.43 11.55
CA ASN A 21 -53.67 4.87 11.53
C ASN A 21 -53.76 5.41 10.10
N ARG A 22 -52.84 4.98 9.23
CA ARG A 22 -52.82 5.39 7.82
C ARG A 22 -54.06 4.92 7.06
N LEU A 23 -54.49 3.68 7.27
CA LEU A 23 -55.72 3.16 6.68
C LEU A 23 -56.96 3.89 7.24
N ARG A 24 -56.96 4.21 8.54
CA ARG A 24 -58.04 4.98 9.15
C ARG A 24 -58.13 6.40 8.59
N GLU A 25 -57.02 7.06 8.31
CA GLU A 25 -57.00 8.36 7.63
C GLU A 25 -57.56 8.27 6.21
N ALA A 26 -57.20 7.22 5.46
CA ALA A 26 -57.63 7.04 4.08
C ALA A 26 -59.14 6.71 3.94
N PHE A 27 -59.68 5.95 4.87
CA PHE A 27 -61.03 5.38 4.77
C PHE A 27 -62.04 5.91 5.80
N GLY A 28 -61.56 6.59 6.85
CA GLY A 28 -62.38 7.12 7.94
C GLY A 28 -62.91 6.05 8.91
N VAL A 29 -62.44 4.80 8.82
CA VAL A 29 -62.83 3.67 9.68
C VAL A 29 -61.59 2.94 10.18
N ALA A 30 -61.62 2.36 11.38
CA ALA A 30 -60.46 1.57 11.83
C ALA A 30 -60.41 0.20 11.14
N PHE A 31 -59.20 -0.35 11.05
CA PHE A 31 -58.91 -1.66 10.46
C PHE A 31 -58.35 -2.59 11.53
N SER A 32 -58.68 -3.88 11.41
CA SER A 32 -57.99 -4.95 12.13
C SER A 32 -56.93 -5.55 11.21
N VAL A 33 -55.77 -5.90 11.74
CA VAL A 33 -54.68 -6.51 10.97
C VAL A 33 -54.60 -7.98 11.33
N PHE A 34 -54.56 -8.81 10.30
CA PHE A 34 -54.40 -10.25 10.42
C PHE A 34 -53.13 -10.70 9.72
N ASP A 35 -52.55 -11.77 10.23
CA ASP A 35 -51.44 -12.47 9.59
C ASP A 35 -51.94 -13.14 8.30
N GLY A 36 -51.21 -12.95 7.20
CA GLY A 36 -51.60 -13.42 5.87
C GLY A 36 -51.51 -14.94 5.71
N ASP A 37 -50.64 -15.60 6.48
CA ASP A 37 -50.36 -17.04 6.40
C ASP A 37 -51.22 -17.86 7.36
N SER A 38 -51.23 -17.48 8.64
CA SER A 38 -51.99 -18.15 9.70
C SER A 38 -53.44 -17.67 9.78
N GLY A 39 -53.69 -16.40 9.43
CA GLY A 39 -54.97 -15.73 9.67
C GLY A 39 -55.18 -15.32 11.12
N GLU A 40 -54.13 -15.35 11.95
CA GLU A 40 -54.17 -14.90 13.34
C GLU A 40 -54.36 -13.38 13.42
N LEU A 41 -55.08 -12.90 14.44
CA LEU A 41 -55.30 -11.48 14.65
C LEU A 41 -54.04 -10.84 15.27
N LEU A 42 -53.41 -9.94 14.54
CA LEU A 42 -52.19 -9.22 14.94
C LEU A 42 -52.51 -7.88 15.61
N GLY A 43 -53.63 -7.25 15.26
CA GLY A 43 -54.06 -5.99 15.87
C GLY A 43 -55.54 -5.71 15.68
N LEU A 44 -56.26 -5.41 16.76
CA LEU A 44 -57.71 -5.21 16.74
C LEU A 44 -58.11 -3.76 16.48
N ALA A 45 -59.13 -3.54 15.64
CA ALA A 45 -59.76 -2.23 15.47
C ALA A 45 -60.49 -1.78 16.75
N GLU A 46 -60.08 -0.64 17.32
CA GLU A 46 -60.66 -0.10 18.57
C GLU A 46 -62.15 0.24 18.44
N ASP A 47 -62.61 0.64 17.26
CA ASP A 47 -64.01 1.02 16.98
C ASP A 47 -64.86 -0.14 16.43
N GLN A 48 -64.24 -1.29 16.14
CA GLN A 48 -64.85 -2.50 15.57
C GLN A 48 -64.33 -3.76 16.29
N PRO A 49 -64.57 -3.91 17.60
CA PRO A 49 -64.04 -5.04 18.38
C PRO A 49 -64.59 -6.40 17.92
N TRP A 50 -65.70 -6.42 17.17
CA TRP A 50 -66.29 -7.64 16.59
C TRP A 50 -65.54 -8.16 15.36
N LEU A 51 -64.57 -7.41 14.83
CA LEU A 51 -63.63 -7.93 13.84
C LEU A 51 -62.69 -8.99 14.43
N ALA A 52 -62.63 -9.17 15.75
CA ALA A 52 -61.93 -10.29 16.38
C ALA A 52 -62.62 -11.67 16.18
N ALA A 53 -63.76 -11.73 15.49
CA ALA A 53 -64.50 -12.97 15.29
C ALA A 53 -63.71 -14.00 14.45
N ASP A 54 -63.79 -15.28 14.82
CA ASP A 54 -63.16 -16.44 14.14
C ASP A 54 -63.63 -16.69 12.69
N VAL A 55 -64.45 -15.79 12.15
CA VAL A 55 -65.10 -15.91 10.84
C VAL A 55 -64.17 -15.49 9.69
N TRP A 56 -63.22 -14.58 9.96
CA TRP A 56 -62.35 -13.95 8.95
C TRP A 56 -61.10 -14.74 8.50
N PRO A 57 -60.44 -15.58 9.33
CA PRO A 57 -59.15 -16.20 8.99
C PRO A 57 -59.09 -16.94 7.63
N PRO A 58 -60.11 -17.72 7.21
CA PRO A 58 -60.08 -18.38 5.89
C PRO A 58 -60.11 -17.39 4.71
N LEU A 59 -60.83 -16.27 4.85
CA LEU A 59 -61.00 -15.26 3.80
C LEU A 59 -59.77 -14.34 3.72
N VAL A 60 -59.17 -14.03 4.88
CA VAL A 60 -57.88 -13.33 4.99
C VAL A 60 -56.79 -14.08 4.23
N ARG A 61 -56.62 -15.38 4.48
CA ARG A 61 -55.61 -16.20 3.79
C ARG A 61 -55.82 -16.25 2.27
N GLY A 62 -57.08 -16.27 1.82
CA GLY A 62 -57.41 -16.14 0.41
C GLY A 62 -56.93 -14.82 -0.18
N THR A 63 -57.26 -13.71 0.49
CA THR A 63 -56.88 -12.35 0.07
C THR A 63 -55.37 -12.15 0.03
N ALA A 64 -54.65 -12.64 1.04
CA ALA A 64 -53.18 -12.62 1.07
C ALA A 64 -52.59 -13.33 -0.15
N ARG A 65 -53.07 -14.55 -0.45
CA ARG A 65 -52.58 -15.37 -1.57
C ARG A 65 -52.83 -14.73 -2.95
N PHE A 66 -53.98 -14.09 -3.15
CA PHE A 66 -54.26 -13.40 -4.41
C PHE A 66 -53.55 -12.06 -4.52
N GLY A 67 -53.21 -11.45 -3.38
CA GLY A 67 -52.44 -10.23 -3.32
C GLY A 67 -53.12 -9.08 -4.05
N LEU A 68 -54.46 -8.96 -3.96
CA LEU A 68 -55.29 -7.84 -4.43
C LEU A 68 -56.34 -7.50 -3.37
N PRO A 69 -56.74 -6.22 -3.19
CA PRO A 69 -57.83 -5.88 -2.29
C PRO A 69 -59.13 -6.54 -2.75
N ASP A 70 -59.91 -7.07 -1.82
CA ASP A 70 -61.12 -7.81 -2.12
C ASP A 70 -62.23 -7.54 -1.09
N ILE A 71 -63.48 -7.70 -1.52
CA ILE A 71 -64.64 -7.65 -0.62
C ILE A 71 -64.92 -9.07 -0.16
N ILE A 72 -64.62 -9.35 1.11
CA ILE A 72 -64.73 -10.71 1.68
C ILE A 72 -66.12 -11.00 2.26
N ALA A 73 -66.94 -9.97 2.48
CA ALA A 73 -68.36 -10.11 2.81
C ALA A 73 -69.17 -8.90 2.30
N ASP A 74 -70.36 -9.16 1.76
CA ASP A 74 -71.34 -8.14 1.34
C ASP A 74 -72.74 -8.59 1.78
N GLU A 75 -73.28 -7.95 2.82
CA GLU A 75 -74.55 -8.29 3.44
C GLU A 75 -75.46 -7.06 3.49
N ASP A 76 -76.31 -6.91 2.47
CA ASP A 76 -77.42 -5.94 2.39
C ASP A 76 -77.10 -4.58 3.02
N SER A 77 -76.07 -3.93 2.49
CA SER A 77 -75.54 -2.59 2.85
C SER A 77 -74.34 -2.57 3.79
N VAL A 78 -73.87 -3.69 4.35
CA VAL A 78 -72.59 -3.75 5.07
C VAL A 78 -71.56 -4.57 4.29
N VAL A 79 -70.41 -3.97 4.05
CA VAL A 79 -69.33 -4.53 3.22
C VAL A 79 -68.08 -4.69 4.07
N VAL A 80 -67.39 -5.83 3.96
CA VAL A 80 -66.11 -6.06 4.61
C VAL A 80 -65.01 -6.11 3.55
N LEU A 81 -64.09 -5.16 3.64
CA LEU A 81 -62.97 -5.01 2.71
C LEU A 81 -61.71 -5.59 3.36
N ALA A 82 -60.99 -6.40 2.61
CA ALA A 82 -59.67 -6.91 2.96
C ALA A 82 -58.62 -6.32 2.03
N ILE A 83 -57.56 -5.74 2.59
CA ILE A 83 -56.45 -5.12 1.86
C ILE A 83 -55.18 -5.89 2.21
N PRO A 84 -54.57 -6.63 1.26
CA PRO A 84 -53.31 -7.28 1.49
C PRO A 84 -52.18 -6.24 1.46
N VAL A 85 -51.36 -6.24 2.50
CA VAL A 85 -50.19 -5.38 2.67
C VAL A 85 -48.99 -6.31 2.84
N MET A 86 -48.06 -6.24 1.90
CA MET A 86 -46.81 -7.00 1.98
C MET A 86 -45.72 -6.00 2.32
N ASP A 87 -45.06 -6.22 3.45
CA ASP A 87 -43.97 -5.39 3.97
C ASP A 87 -42.94 -6.34 4.60
N GLU A 88 -41.67 -6.23 4.20
CA GLU A 88 -40.59 -7.10 4.71
C GLU A 88 -40.39 -6.96 6.23
N SER A 89 -40.78 -5.81 6.81
CA SER A 89 -40.64 -5.54 8.23
C SER A 89 -41.81 -6.05 9.09
N ILE A 90 -42.97 -6.23 8.48
CA ILE A 90 -44.23 -6.58 9.17
C ILE A 90 -44.70 -8.00 8.79
N GLY A 91 -44.18 -8.56 7.70
CA GLY A 91 -44.65 -9.81 7.11
C GLY A 91 -45.88 -9.61 6.23
N ASP A 92 -46.32 -10.68 5.58
CA ASP A 92 -47.54 -10.65 4.78
C ASP A 92 -48.74 -10.51 5.72
N CYS A 93 -49.41 -9.37 5.67
CA CYS A 93 -50.57 -9.10 6.51
C CYS A 93 -51.77 -8.64 5.67
N VAL A 94 -52.96 -8.76 6.24
CA VAL A 94 -54.21 -8.33 5.62
C VAL A 94 -54.94 -7.42 6.59
N ALA A 95 -55.15 -6.18 6.17
CA ALA A 95 -55.96 -5.24 6.90
C ALA A 95 -57.43 -5.40 6.50
N VAL A 96 -58.29 -5.65 7.47
CA VAL A 96 -59.72 -5.87 7.28
C VAL A 96 -60.51 -4.75 7.96
N GLY A 97 -61.42 -4.13 7.22
CA GLY A 97 -62.29 -3.06 7.71
C GLY A 97 -63.74 -3.27 7.29
N THR A 98 -64.68 -2.88 8.15
CA THR A 98 -66.12 -2.93 7.86
C THR A 98 -66.63 -1.57 7.41
N PHE A 99 -67.50 -1.56 6.41
CA PHE A 99 -67.99 -0.36 5.73
C PHE A 99 -69.49 -0.39 5.53
N LEU A 100 -70.12 0.79 5.50
CA LEU A 100 -71.54 0.96 5.21
C LEU A 100 -71.74 1.42 3.76
N ALA A 101 -72.36 0.60 2.91
CA ALA A 101 -72.64 0.92 1.51
C ALA A 101 -73.95 1.71 1.32
N ASP A 102 -74.99 1.45 2.12
CA ASP A 102 -76.28 2.16 2.11
C ASP A 102 -76.83 2.28 3.55
N ARG A 103 -77.58 3.35 3.86
CA ARG A 103 -78.21 3.57 5.19
C ARG A 103 -79.48 2.77 5.41
N ARG A 104 -79.94 2.00 4.43
CA ARG A 104 -81.18 1.21 4.49
C ARG A 104 -80.92 -0.16 5.09
N LEU A 105 -80.82 -0.23 6.42
CA LEU A 105 -80.66 -1.50 7.14
C LEU A 105 -81.97 -1.91 7.82
N PRO A 106 -82.60 -3.05 7.41
CA PRO A 106 -83.74 -3.62 8.12
C PRO A 106 -83.34 -4.01 9.56
N SER A 107 -84.23 -3.81 10.54
CA SER A 107 -83.93 -4.15 11.95
C SER A 107 -83.59 -5.63 12.16
N GLN A 108 -84.18 -6.52 11.36
CA GLN A 108 -83.90 -7.97 11.36
C GLN A 108 -82.47 -8.31 10.91
N LEU A 109 -81.89 -7.50 10.02
CA LEU A 109 -80.52 -7.69 9.54
C LEU A 109 -79.50 -7.29 10.62
N VAL A 110 -79.76 -6.21 11.34
CA VAL A 110 -78.92 -5.78 12.47
C VAL A 110 -78.88 -6.84 13.57
N GLU A 111 -80.01 -7.48 13.87
CA GLU A 111 -80.06 -8.60 14.82
C GLU A 111 -79.23 -9.79 14.33
N SER A 112 -79.37 -10.17 13.06
CA SER A 112 -78.64 -11.28 12.45
C SER A 112 -77.13 -11.05 12.40
N LEU A 113 -76.69 -9.85 12.01
CA LEU A 113 -75.28 -9.45 11.97
C LEU A 113 -74.66 -9.40 13.38
N SER A 114 -75.42 -8.87 14.36
CA SER A 114 -74.95 -8.79 15.74
C SER A 114 -74.70 -10.18 16.36
N GLN A 115 -75.54 -11.17 16.05
CA GLN A 115 -75.33 -12.55 16.48
C GLN A 115 -74.12 -13.20 15.80
N ARG A 116 -73.92 -12.95 14.50
CA ARG A 116 -72.82 -13.56 13.73
C ARG A 116 -71.45 -12.99 14.10
N TRP A 117 -71.39 -11.69 14.36
CA TRP A 117 -70.14 -11.00 14.72
C TRP A 117 -69.89 -10.97 16.23
N GLY A 118 -70.79 -11.52 17.05
CA GLY A 118 -70.62 -11.61 18.49
C GLY A 118 -70.71 -10.26 19.22
N CYS A 119 -71.52 -9.32 18.73
CA CYS A 119 -71.72 -8.00 19.34
C CYS A 119 -73.19 -7.73 19.69
N THR A 120 -73.47 -6.69 20.48
CA THR A 120 -74.87 -6.33 20.79
C THR A 120 -75.49 -5.49 19.66
N PRO A 121 -76.79 -5.65 19.37
CA PRO A 121 -77.50 -4.80 18.40
C PRO A 121 -77.38 -3.29 18.69
N ALA A 122 -77.23 -2.91 19.97
CA ALA A 122 -77.04 -1.52 20.39
C ALA A 122 -75.65 -0.98 20.00
N THR A 123 -74.59 -1.78 20.20
CA THR A 123 -73.22 -1.44 19.79
C THR A 123 -73.13 -1.26 18.28
N LEU A 124 -73.68 -2.23 17.52
CA LEU A 124 -73.67 -2.19 16.05
C LEU A 124 -74.46 -0.98 15.51
N ASN A 125 -75.65 -0.72 16.04
CA ASN A 125 -76.45 0.46 15.65
C ASN A 125 -75.78 1.80 15.97
N ASN A 126 -75.04 1.91 17.08
CA ASN A 126 -74.32 3.13 17.43
C ASN A 126 -73.14 3.36 16.48
N TRP A 127 -72.40 2.31 16.14
CA TRP A 127 -71.32 2.37 15.16
C TRP A 127 -71.86 2.77 13.78
N LEU A 128 -72.90 2.09 13.28
CA LEU A 128 -73.53 2.34 11.97
C LEU A 128 -73.95 3.80 11.76
N ARG A 129 -74.46 4.47 12.81
CA ARG A 129 -74.87 5.89 12.72
C ARG A 129 -73.70 6.85 12.48
N ARG A 130 -72.50 6.47 12.94
CA ARG A 130 -71.29 7.29 12.91
C ARG A 130 -70.43 7.05 11.67
N GLN A 131 -70.75 6.03 10.87
CA GLN A 131 -69.92 5.64 9.74
C GLN A 131 -70.15 6.49 8.47
N PRO A 132 -69.09 6.75 7.69
CA PRO A 132 -69.21 7.26 6.34
C PRO A 132 -69.84 6.23 5.40
N LEU A 133 -70.47 6.72 4.32
CA LEU A 133 -71.03 5.86 3.27
C LEU A 133 -69.97 5.58 2.20
N TRP A 134 -69.78 4.30 1.89
CA TRP A 134 -68.78 3.81 0.95
C TRP A 134 -69.41 2.83 -0.04
N PRO A 135 -69.70 3.24 -1.28
CA PRO A 135 -70.11 2.32 -2.33
C PRO A 135 -69.04 1.24 -2.57
N ALA A 136 -69.44 -0.01 -2.78
CA ALA A 136 -68.53 -1.14 -2.96
C ALA A 136 -67.46 -0.91 -4.05
N GLU A 137 -67.85 -0.36 -5.20
CA GLU A 137 -66.91 -0.04 -6.28
C GLU A 137 -65.89 1.05 -5.90
N ALA A 138 -66.28 1.99 -5.05
CA ALA A 138 -65.38 3.04 -4.56
C ALA A 138 -64.36 2.46 -3.57
N LEU A 139 -64.77 1.48 -2.74
CA LEU A 139 -63.88 0.79 -1.81
C LEU A 139 -62.75 0.07 -2.52
N ILE A 140 -63.04 -0.76 -3.52
CA ILE A 140 -61.99 -1.51 -4.25
C ILE A 140 -61.03 -0.56 -4.97
N ARG A 141 -61.54 0.50 -5.63
CA ARG A 141 -60.68 1.48 -6.30
C ARG A 141 -59.78 2.21 -5.30
N SER A 142 -60.35 2.71 -4.20
CA SER A 142 -59.58 3.38 -3.15
C SER A 142 -58.58 2.45 -2.49
N ALA A 143 -58.94 1.21 -2.19
CA ALA A 143 -58.05 0.19 -1.64
C ALA A 143 -56.87 -0.14 -2.56
N THR A 144 -57.14 -0.23 -3.86
CA THR A 144 -56.09 -0.43 -4.87
C THR A 144 -55.11 0.74 -4.89
N SER A 145 -55.61 1.98 -4.88
CA SER A 145 -54.79 3.19 -4.86
C SER A 145 -54.00 3.35 -3.56
N VAL A 146 -54.63 3.16 -2.40
CA VAL A 146 -53.98 3.26 -1.08
C VAL A 146 -52.88 2.23 -0.95
N ARG A 147 -53.12 0.99 -1.38
CA ARG A 147 -52.09 -0.04 -1.37
C ARG A 147 -50.94 0.28 -2.33
N ALA A 148 -51.23 0.81 -3.52
CA ALA A 148 -50.20 1.24 -4.44
C ALA A 148 -49.34 2.37 -3.84
N ALA A 149 -49.96 3.32 -3.14
CA ALA A 149 -49.25 4.39 -2.43
C ALA A 149 -48.37 3.85 -1.29
N LEU A 150 -48.91 2.94 -0.47
CA LEU A 150 -48.15 2.27 0.61
C LEU A 150 -46.91 1.55 0.07
N ARG A 151 -47.03 0.85 -1.06
CA ARG A 151 -45.88 0.19 -1.71
C ARG A 151 -44.87 1.19 -2.27
N ALA A 152 -45.35 2.23 -2.96
CA ALA A 152 -44.47 3.23 -3.57
C ALA A 152 -43.63 3.98 -2.52
N GLU A 153 -44.22 4.33 -1.38
CA GLU A 153 -43.47 4.97 -0.29
C GLU A 153 -42.37 4.07 0.28
N ARG A 154 -42.66 2.77 0.46
CA ARG A 154 -41.65 1.79 0.90
C ARG A 154 -40.53 1.60 -0.12
N ASP A 155 -40.88 1.57 -1.41
CA ASP A 155 -39.87 1.51 -2.47
C ASP A 155 -38.97 2.75 -2.45
N VAL A 156 -39.53 3.94 -2.16
CA VAL A 156 -38.76 5.19 -2.02
C VAL A 156 -37.81 5.10 -0.83
N GLU A 157 -38.29 4.72 0.36
CA GLU A 157 -37.45 4.56 1.55
C GLU A 157 -36.30 3.57 1.31
N ARG A 158 -36.58 2.42 0.67
CA ARG A 158 -35.54 1.43 0.33
C ARG A 158 -34.50 2.03 -0.62
N LEU A 159 -34.95 2.69 -1.69
CA LEU A 159 -34.05 3.31 -2.67
C LEU A 159 -33.21 4.45 -2.06
N GLU A 160 -33.75 5.19 -1.10
CA GLU A 160 -33.01 6.22 -0.37
C GLU A 160 -31.87 5.60 0.45
N VAL A 161 -32.13 4.51 1.18
CA VAL A 161 -31.10 3.76 1.93
C VAL A 161 -30.04 3.16 1.00
N GLU A 162 -30.45 2.56 -0.12
CA GLU A 162 -29.51 2.02 -1.11
C GLU A 162 -28.62 3.12 -1.73
N ASN A 163 -29.21 4.27 -2.06
CA ASN A 163 -28.49 5.39 -2.65
C ASN A 163 -27.48 6.01 -1.67
N GLU A 164 -27.85 6.13 -0.39
CA GLU A 164 -26.92 6.55 0.66
C GLU A 164 -25.75 5.56 0.80
N GLY A 165 -26.05 4.25 0.79
CA GLY A 165 -25.03 3.19 0.80
C GLY A 165 -24.04 3.29 -0.38
N LEU A 166 -24.56 3.48 -1.60
CA LEU A 166 -23.74 3.66 -2.80
C LEU A 166 -22.90 4.94 -2.76
N SER A 167 -23.47 6.04 -2.28
CA SER A 167 -22.76 7.31 -2.14
C SER A 167 -21.56 7.19 -1.17
N ASN A 168 -21.76 6.49 -0.06
CA ASN A 168 -20.71 6.21 0.91
C ASN A 168 -19.60 5.33 0.30
N GLN A 169 -19.96 4.28 -0.43
CA GLN A 169 -18.99 3.43 -1.14
C GLN A 169 -18.19 4.19 -2.21
N LEU A 170 -18.83 5.12 -2.93
CA LEU A 170 -18.19 5.89 -3.98
C LEU A 170 -17.19 6.90 -3.41
N THR A 171 -17.55 7.55 -2.30
CA THR A 171 -16.66 8.46 -1.56
C THR A 171 -15.43 7.70 -1.07
N HIS A 172 -15.62 6.54 -0.45
CA HIS A 172 -14.54 5.66 0.00
C HIS A 172 -13.60 5.26 -1.15
N THR A 173 -14.16 4.80 -2.27
CA THR A 173 -13.37 4.38 -3.44
C THR A 173 -12.57 5.56 -4.01
N PHE A 174 -13.15 6.76 -4.03
CA PHE A 174 -12.47 7.96 -4.48
C PHE A 174 -11.31 8.37 -3.56
N GLU A 175 -11.48 8.27 -2.24
CA GLU A 175 -10.43 8.52 -1.26
C GLU A 175 -9.28 7.53 -1.43
N GLU A 176 -9.58 6.23 -1.55
CA GLU A 176 -8.58 5.19 -1.77
C GLU A 176 -7.80 5.43 -3.07
N ILE A 177 -8.48 5.68 -4.19
CA ILE A 177 -7.82 5.95 -5.47
C ILE A 177 -6.95 7.22 -5.39
N SER A 178 -7.44 8.28 -4.75
CA SER A 178 -6.72 9.55 -4.63
C SER A 178 -5.44 9.39 -3.81
N LEU A 179 -5.52 8.63 -2.72
CA LEU A 179 -4.41 8.31 -1.84
C LEU A 179 -3.39 7.40 -2.55
N LEU A 180 -3.85 6.35 -3.24
CA LEU A 180 -2.99 5.51 -4.09
C LEU A 180 -2.30 6.33 -5.19
N TYR A 181 -3.01 7.25 -5.85
CA TYR A 181 -2.44 8.12 -6.87
C TYR A 181 -1.37 9.07 -6.30
N GLY A 182 -1.60 9.62 -5.11
CA GLY A 182 -0.63 10.45 -4.39
C GLY A 182 0.68 9.71 -4.14
N VAL A 183 0.59 8.47 -3.63
CA VAL A 183 1.75 7.62 -3.34
C VAL A 183 2.47 7.22 -4.60
N THR A 184 1.74 6.69 -5.58
CA THR A 184 2.32 6.15 -6.81
C THR A 184 3.06 7.21 -7.62
N ARG A 185 2.57 8.45 -7.66
CA ARG A 185 3.27 9.57 -8.32
C ARG A 185 4.62 9.90 -7.68
N ASN A 186 4.82 9.51 -6.43
CA ASN A 186 6.03 9.76 -5.66
C ASN A 186 6.90 8.51 -5.45
N LEU A 187 6.51 7.35 -6.00
CA LEU A 187 7.34 6.14 -6.06
C LEU A 187 8.49 6.36 -7.05
N ARG A 188 9.59 6.94 -6.57
CA ARG A 188 10.86 6.99 -7.30
C ARG A 188 11.89 6.19 -6.52
N LEU A 189 12.61 5.29 -7.21
CA LEU A 189 13.68 4.48 -6.62
C LEU A 189 14.80 5.30 -5.98
N SER A 190 14.96 6.56 -6.38
CA SER A 190 15.97 7.49 -5.84
C SER A 190 15.59 8.13 -4.50
N ARG A 191 14.36 7.94 -4.01
CA ARG A 191 13.92 8.49 -2.71
C ARG A 191 14.09 7.45 -1.61
N SER A 192 14.40 7.93 -0.40
CA SER A 192 14.50 7.04 0.75
C SER A 192 13.12 6.49 1.14
N VAL A 193 13.09 5.27 1.67
CA VAL A 193 11.86 4.66 2.21
C VAL A 193 11.26 5.56 3.31
N THR A 194 12.11 6.25 4.08
CA THR A 194 11.70 7.18 5.12
C THR A 194 10.96 8.40 4.56
N ASP A 195 11.43 9.00 3.46
CA ASP A 195 10.74 10.13 2.84
C ASP A 195 9.36 9.72 2.32
N LEU A 196 9.28 8.53 1.71
CA LEU A 196 8.02 8.01 1.19
C LEU A 196 7.04 7.67 2.30
N GLY A 197 7.54 7.08 3.39
CA GLY A 197 6.76 6.85 4.62
C GLY A 197 6.22 8.14 5.20
N GLN A 198 7.02 9.20 5.27
CA GLN A 198 6.61 10.48 5.83
C GLN A 198 5.52 11.16 4.98
N MET A 199 5.63 11.09 3.64
CA MET A 199 4.57 11.53 2.73
C MET A 199 3.30 10.70 2.89
N ALA A 200 3.43 9.38 2.99
CA ALA A 200 2.30 8.46 3.16
C ALA A 200 1.52 8.74 4.45
N LEU A 201 2.22 8.97 5.57
CA LEU A 201 1.60 9.37 6.83
C LEU A 201 0.84 10.70 6.72
N GLY A 202 1.38 11.66 5.96
CA GLY A 202 0.72 12.95 5.72
C GLY A 202 -0.53 12.86 4.84
N TRP A 203 -0.62 11.90 3.91
CA TRP A 203 -1.87 11.66 3.17
C TRP A 203 -2.88 10.88 4.00
N LEU A 204 -2.41 9.85 4.73
CA LEU A 204 -3.27 9.08 5.62
C LEU A 204 -3.92 9.96 6.68
N SER A 205 -3.26 10.99 7.20
CA SER A 205 -3.88 11.90 8.17
C SER A 205 -5.03 12.73 7.60
N GLY A 206 -5.10 12.89 6.27
CA GLY A 206 -6.23 13.54 5.60
C GLY A 206 -7.43 12.62 5.37
N CYS A 207 -7.23 11.29 5.39
CA CYS A 207 -8.27 10.29 5.08
C CYS A 207 -8.69 9.46 6.30
N VAL A 208 -7.78 9.23 7.24
CA VAL A 208 -7.99 8.40 8.42
C VAL A 208 -8.11 9.30 9.64
N PRO A 209 -9.24 9.28 10.36
CA PRO A 209 -9.49 10.13 11.52
C PRO A 209 -8.75 9.64 12.77
N ALA A 210 -7.41 9.58 12.72
CA ALA A 210 -6.55 9.17 13.82
C ALA A 210 -5.88 10.38 14.50
N LYS A 211 -5.68 10.31 15.82
CA LYS A 211 -4.90 11.31 16.57
C LYS A 211 -3.41 11.17 16.32
N SER A 212 -2.94 9.94 16.12
CA SER A 212 -1.55 9.70 15.75
C SER A 212 -1.45 8.57 14.73
N LEU A 213 -0.59 8.78 13.73
CA LEU A 213 -0.17 7.77 12.77
C LEU A 213 1.32 7.50 12.94
N ALA A 214 1.73 6.25 12.84
CA ALA A 214 3.11 5.83 13.01
C ALA A 214 3.51 4.82 11.92
N LEU A 215 4.69 5.01 11.34
CA LEU A 215 5.36 3.99 10.54
C LEU A 215 6.63 3.58 11.26
N TRP A 216 6.66 2.34 11.75
CA TRP A 216 7.81 1.75 12.41
C TRP A 216 8.50 0.79 11.45
N LEU A 217 9.65 1.20 10.92
CA LEU A 217 10.49 0.34 10.07
C LEU A 217 11.51 -0.38 10.95
N MET A 218 11.55 -1.69 10.83
CA MET A 218 12.55 -2.50 11.54
C MET A 218 13.92 -2.30 10.89
N PRO A 219 15.01 -2.29 11.67
CA PRO A 219 16.36 -2.21 11.12
C PRO A 219 16.64 -3.45 10.27
N ASP A 220 17.38 -3.25 9.18
CA ASP A 220 17.84 -4.36 8.35
C ASP A 220 18.89 -5.16 9.13
N ASP A 221 18.78 -6.48 9.19
CA ASP A 221 19.78 -7.35 9.87
C ASP A 221 21.21 -7.10 9.32
N GLN A 222 21.31 -6.61 8.07
CA GLN A 222 22.56 -6.31 7.37
C GLN A 222 23.13 -4.91 7.65
N ASP A 223 22.35 -4.02 8.29
CA ASP A 223 22.87 -2.75 8.83
C ASP A 223 23.53 -2.95 10.21
N SER A 224 23.72 -4.21 10.63
CA SER A 224 24.67 -4.57 11.68
C SER A 224 26.07 -4.16 11.23
N PRO A 225 26.77 -3.29 11.96
CA PRO A 225 28.07 -2.80 11.52
C PRO A 225 29.07 -3.94 11.39
N ARG A 226 29.86 -3.88 10.30
CA ARG A 226 31.08 -4.70 10.15
C ARG A 226 31.93 -4.52 11.42
N MET A 227 32.45 -5.63 11.95
CA MET A 227 33.28 -5.69 13.16
C MET A 227 34.19 -4.44 13.29
N GLY A 228 33.89 -3.58 14.26
CA GLY A 228 34.73 -2.43 14.62
C GLY A 228 34.03 -1.07 14.77
N GLN A 229 32.81 -0.87 14.26
CA GLN A 229 32.08 0.39 14.46
C GLN A 229 30.64 0.13 14.89
N ALA A 230 30.37 -0.02 16.19
CA ALA A 230 29.01 -0.13 16.70
C ALA A 230 28.19 1.16 16.42
N SER A 231 27.60 1.27 15.23
CA SER A 231 26.42 2.10 15.02
C SER A 231 25.22 1.19 15.26
N GLU A 232 24.57 1.36 16.41
CA GLU A 232 23.23 0.83 16.65
C GLU A 232 22.31 1.48 15.61
N SER A 233 22.05 0.79 14.50
CA SER A 233 21.04 1.20 13.52
C SER A 233 19.68 1.17 14.22
N GLN A 234 19.30 2.29 14.83
CA GLN A 234 18.05 2.40 15.57
C GLN A 234 16.87 2.18 14.61
N PRO A 235 15.80 1.48 15.04
CA PRO A 235 14.58 1.38 14.26
C PRO A 235 14.08 2.78 13.88
N ASN A 236 13.83 2.99 12.59
CA ASN A 236 13.30 4.26 12.09
C ASN A 236 11.81 4.32 12.38
N LEU A 237 11.45 5.07 13.43
CA LEU A 237 10.07 5.41 13.75
C LEU A 237 9.72 6.78 13.17
N LEU A 238 8.77 6.80 12.23
CA LEU A 238 8.16 8.02 11.73
C LEU A 238 6.80 8.21 12.39
N LEU A 239 6.49 9.44 12.78
CA LEU A 239 5.27 9.77 13.49
C LEU A 239 4.59 11.00 12.85
N HIS A 240 3.26 11.02 12.90
CA HIS A 240 2.42 12.15 12.53
C HIS A 240 1.30 12.32 13.56
N GLY A 241 0.94 13.56 13.88
CA GLY A 241 -0.09 13.89 14.89
C GLY A 241 0.45 13.98 16.33
N ASP A 242 -0.31 13.47 17.30
CA ASP A 242 -0.06 13.64 18.74
C ASP A 242 1.08 12.78 19.31
N HIS A 243 1.78 11.99 18.46
CA HIS A 243 2.93 11.16 18.85
C HIS A 243 2.65 10.21 20.03
N LEU A 244 1.58 9.41 19.93
CA LEU A 244 1.03 8.63 21.05
C LEU A 244 1.75 7.32 21.39
N ALA A 245 2.80 6.94 20.64
CA ALA A 245 3.52 5.69 20.88
C ALA A 245 5.03 5.80 20.60
N SER A 246 5.80 5.15 21.47
CA SER A 246 7.24 4.91 21.35
C SER A 246 7.55 3.56 20.67
N PRO A 247 8.79 3.35 20.17
CA PRO A 247 9.17 2.08 19.55
C PRO A 247 8.98 0.86 20.47
N SER A 248 9.23 1.01 21.78
CA SER A 248 9.04 -0.05 22.77
C SER A 248 7.57 -0.42 22.97
N GLU A 249 6.68 0.57 22.96
CA GLU A 249 5.24 0.35 23.09
C GLU A 249 4.68 -0.33 21.83
N LEU A 250 5.11 0.10 20.64
CA LEU A 250 4.74 -0.57 19.39
C LEU A 250 5.22 -2.03 19.35
N GLN A 251 6.44 -2.30 19.83
CA GLN A 251 6.95 -3.67 19.93
C GLN A 251 6.12 -4.53 20.90
N GLN A 252 5.69 -3.96 22.03
CA GLN A 252 4.84 -4.65 22.98
C GLN A 252 3.46 -4.95 22.39
N LEU A 253 2.88 -3.99 21.67
CA LEU A 253 1.61 -4.11 20.97
C LEU A 253 1.64 -5.22 19.92
N VAL A 254 2.67 -5.24 19.07
CA VAL A 254 2.87 -6.27 18.04
C VAL A 254 2.94 -7.67 18.65
N ARG A 255 3.66 -7.82 19.77
CA ARG A 255 3.78 -9.10 20.48
C ARG A 255 2.46 -9.55 21.10
N TYR A 256 1.70 -8.62 21.67
CA TYR A 256 0.41 -8.92 22.30
C TYR A 256 -0.63 -9.37 21.26
N LEU A 257 -0.71 -8.67 20.13
CA LEU A 257 -1.65 -9.00 19.06
C LEU A 257 -1.25 -10.24 18.25
N GLY A 258 -0.02 -10.74 18.42
CA GLY A 258 0.44 -11.96 17.75
C GLY A 258 0.61 -11.81 16.24
N LEU A 259 0.81 -10.58 15.75
CA LEU A 259 0.84 -10.26 14.32
C LEU A 259 1.85 -11.11 13.57
N THR A 260 1.38 -11.76 12.50
CA THR A 260 2.23 -12.51 11.56
C THR A 260 2.30 -11.83 10.20
N SER A 261 3.24 -12.24 9.34
CA SER A 261 3.41 -11.65 8.01
C SER A 261 2.26 -11.94 7.03
N ASP A 262 1.38 -12.90 7.36
CA ASP A 262 0.25 -13.31 6.53
C ASP A 262 -1.06 -12.60 6.92
N GLU A 263 -1.07 -11.80 7.99
CA GLU A 263 -2.29 -11.14 8.48
C GLU A 263 -2.59 -9.82 7.77
N THR A 264 -3.87 -9.64 7.40
CA THR A 264 -4.44 -8.34 7.03
C THR A 264 -4.59 -7.46 8.26
N ALA A 265 -4.62 -6.13 8.08
CA ALA A 265 -4.69 -5.14 9.16
C ALA A 265 -5.59 -5.56 10.34
N VAL A 266 -5.07 -5.46 11.56
CA VAL A 266 -5.79 -5.78 12.80
C VAL A 266 -6.38 -4.51 13.39
N VAL A 267 -7.67 -4.55 13.71
CA VAL A 267 -8.41 -3.47 14.35
C VAL A 267 -8.74 -3.87 15.78
N ALA A 268 -8.36 -3.05 16.74
CA ALA A 268 -8.68 -3.20 18.16
C ALA A 268 -9.35 -1.92 18.66
N ASN A 269 -10.67 -1.95 18.81
CA ASN A 269 -11.47 -0.87 19.38
C ASN A 269 -11.70 -1.11 20.88
N ARG A 270 -12.58 -0.32 21.50
CA ARG A 270 -12.81 -0.34 22.96
C ARG A 270 -13.30 -1.67 23.49
N ASP A 271 -13.96 -2.46 22.66
CA ASP A 271 -14.37 -3.83 22.97
C ASP A 271 -13.17 -4.74 23.30
N VAL A 272 -12.04 -4.54 22.63
CA VAL A 272 -10.78 -5.29 22.86
C VAL A 272 -9.87 -4.56 23.86
N THR A 273 -9.69 -3.25 23.70
CA THR A 273 -8.73 -2.45 24.48
C THR A 273 -9.16 -2.20 25.93
N SER A 274 -10.43 -2.46 26.27
CA SER A 274 -10.92 -2.40 27.66
C SER A 274 -10.54 -3.64 28.50
N ASP A 275 -9.96 -4.68 27.89
CA ASP A 275 -9.51 -5.87 28.62
C ASP A 275 -8.36 -5.51 29.59
N PRO A 276 -8.38 -5.94 30.86
CA PRO A 276 -7.29 -5.69 31.81
C PRO A 276 -5.91 -6.20 31.38
N SER A 277 -5.85 -7.13 30.44
CA SER A 277 -4.62 -7.66 29.84
C SER A 277 -4.05 -6.76 28.73
N TRP A 278 -4.78 -5.73 28.28
CA TRP A 278 -4.34 -4.82 27.24
C TRP A 278 -3.06 -4.09 27.65
N PRO A 279 -2.01 -4.10 26.80
CA PRO A 279 -0.68 -3.62 27.20
C PRO A 279 -0.57 -2.09 27.34
N LEU A 280 -1.45 -1.31 26.70
CA LEU A 280 -1.29 0.15 26.54
C LEU A 280 -2.59 0.90 26.86
N PRO A 281 -2.88 1.22 28.15
CA PRO A 281 -4.17 1.76 28.58
C PRO A 281 -4.56 3.13 28.00
N HIS A 282 -3.59 3.91 27.51
CA HIS A 282 -3.83 5.20 26.87
C HIS A 282 -4.26 5.08 25.40
N LEU A 283 -4.23 3.88 24.84
CA LEU A 283 -4.69 3.57 23.49
C LEU A 283 -6.04 2.86 23.56
N SER A 284 -7.08 3.53 23.05
CA SER A 284 -8.47 3.07 23.06
C SER A 284 -8.90 2.49 21.72
N GLU A 285 -8.40 3.06 20.62
CA GLU A 285 -8.66 2.57 19.27
C GLU A 285 -7.33 2.43 18.53
N VAL A 286 -7.10 1.26 17.92
CA VAL A 286 -5.85 0.93 17.23
C VAL A 286 -6.14 0.20 15.92
N ILE A 287 -5.50 0.65 14.84
CA ILE A 287 -5.30 -0.15 13.63
C ILE A 287 -3.82 -0.41 13.51
N ILE A 288 -3.42 -1.65 13.28
CA ILE A 288 -2.04 -2.00 12.97
C ILE A 288 -1.99 -2.92 11.77
N THR A 289 -1.11 -2.60 10.82
CA THR A 289 -0.93 -3.39 9.62
C THR A 289 0.55 -3.66 9.36
N PRO A 290 0.93 -4.91 9.02
CA PRO A 290 2.32 -5.21 8.71
C PRO A 290 2.70 -4.64 7.33
N VAL A 291 3.88 -4.05 7.26
CA VAL A 291 4.52 -3.63 6.01
C VAL A 291 5.40 -4.80 5.56
N THR A 292 4.99 -5.53 4.54
CA THR A 292 5.63 -6.79 4.12
C THR A 292 6.12 -6.79 2.67
N GLU A 293 7.17 -7.56 2.43
CA GLU A 293 7.60 -7.99 1.09
C GLU A 293 7.57 -9.52 1.06
N GLY A 294 6.54 -10.09 0.41
CA GLY A 294 6.29 -11.52 0.47
C GLY A 294 6.04 -11.98 1.91
N LYS A 295 6.85 -12.93 2.42
CA LYS A 295 6.73 -13.44 3.79
C LYS A 295 7.51 -12.64 4.83
N GLN A 296 8.28 -11.65 4.41
CA GLN A 296 9.15 -10.89 5.29
C GLN A 296 8.46 -9.60 5.73
N THR A 297 8.31 -9.42 7.04
CA THR A 297 7.88 -8.16 7.63
C THR A 297 9.06 -7.19 7.68
N LEU A 298 8.87 -6.00 7.11
CA LEU A 298 9.83 -4.90 7.10
C LEU A 298 9.50 -3.84 8.16
N GLY A 299 8.26 -3.81 8.63
CA GLY A 299 7.80 -2.85 9.63
C GLY A 299 6.31 -2.95 9.88
N TYR A 300 5.77 -1.93 10.55
CA TYR A 300 4.35 -1.81 10.87
C TYR A 300 3.88 -0.37 10.65
N LEU A 301 2.69 -0.23 10.06
CA LEU A 301 1.97 1.02 9.94
C LEU A 301 0.80 0.99 10.92
N VAL A 302 0.63 2.06 11.69
CA VAL A 302 -0.26 2.09 12.86
C VAL A 302 -1.06 3.38 12.89
N ALA A 303 -2.36 3.28 13.17
CA ALA A 303 -3.24 4.39 13.52
C ALA A 303 -3.70 4.25 14.96
N LEU A 304 -3.63 5.34 15.73
CA LEU A 304 -3.83 5.37 17.17
C LEU A 304 -4.83 6.46 17.57
N ASN A 305 -5.84 6.03 18.32
CA ASN A 305 -6.96 6.78 18.88
C ASN A 305 -7.76 7.58 17.83
N HIS A 306 -9.08 7.49 17.90
CA HIS A 306 -9.93 8.23 16.95
C HIS A 306 -9.92 9.75 17.28
N SER A 307 -9.75 10.61 16.27
CA SER A 307 -9.64 12.06 16.46
C SER A 307 -10.96 12.70 16.92
N VAL A 308 -12.09 12.21 16.41
CA VAL A 308 -13.46 12.68 16.73
C VAL A 308 -14.20 11.78 17.74
N GLY A 309 -13.51 10.84 18.40
CA GLY A 309 -14.10 9.99 19.45
C GLY A 309 -15.00 8.83 18.99
N GLY A 310 -14.82 8.35 17.75
CA GLY A 310 -15.44 7.13 17.21
C GLY A 310 -14.58 5.87 17.33
N GLU A 311 -14.89 4.87 16.51
CA GLU A 311 -14.15 3.59 16.39
C GLU A 311 -13.59 3.44 14.98
N PHE A 312 -12.52 2.67 14.83
CA PHE A 312 -11.98 2.35 13.51
C PHE A 312 -12.78 1.23 12.84
N GLY A 313 -13.04 1.38 11.55
CA GLY A 313 -13.77 0.41 10.74
C GLY A 313 -12.89 -0.34 9.74
N SER A 314 -13.55 -1.10 8.87
CA SER A 314 -12.91 -1.84 7.78
C SER A 314 -12.34 -0.90 6.70
N ILE A 315 -12.91 0.30 6.56
CA ILE A 315 -12.46 1.33 5.61
C ILE A 315 -11.05 1.79 5.95
N GLU A 316 -10.84 2.27 7.18
CA GLU A 316 -9.54 2.77 7.62
C GLU A 316 -8.50 1.65 7.60
N ALA A 317 -8.89 0.44 7.99
CA ALA A 317 -8.04 -0.74 7.93
C ALA A 317 -7.60 -1.08 6.49
N SER A 318 -8.52 -0.96 5.52
CA SER A 318 -8.21 -1.17 4.09
C SER A 318 -7.25 -0.11 3.56
N LEU A 319 -7.47 1.18 3.88
CA LEU A 319 -6.57 2.26 3.49
C LEU A 319 -5.15 2.06 4.04
N LEU A 320 -5.03 1.72 5.33
CA LEU A 320 -3.74 1.40 5.93
C LEU A 320 -3.09 0.20 5.25
N GLY A 321 -3.85 -0.87 5.01
CA GLY A 321 -3.36 -2.07 4.32
C GLY A 321 -2.82 -1.78 2.92
N SER A 322 -3.56 -0.98 2.13
CA SER A 322 -3.16 -0.54 0.79
C SER A 322 -1.85 0.25 0.81
N ILE A 323 -1.67 1.17 1.76
CA ILE A 323 -0.41 1.91 1.95
C ILE A 323 0.73 0.99 2.40
N ALA A 324 0.45 0.09 3.35
CA ALA A 324 1.45 -0.81 3.89
C ALA A 324 2.00 -1.76 2.83
N ALA A 325 1.14 -2.26 1.94
CA ALA A 325 1.55 -3.06 0.78
C ALA A 325 2.46 -2.28 -0.17
N LEU A 326 2.11 -1.03 -0.52
CA LEU A 326 2.94 -0.17 -1.37
C LEU A 326 4.30 0.14 -0.74
N LEU A 327 4.31 0.49 0.55
CA LEU A 327 5.53 0.73 1.32
C LEU A 327 6.39 -0.53 1.37
N GLY A 328 5.78 -1.70 1.56
CA GLY A 328 6.46 -2.98 1.63
C GLY A 328 7.18 -3.32 0.32
N ILE A 329 6.47 -3.20 -0.81
CA ILE A 329 7.05 -3.39 -2.16
C ILE A 329 8.19 -2.40 -2.41
N HIS A 330 8.01 -1.12 -2.06
CA HIS A 330 9.02 -0.10 -2.32
C HIS A 330 10.27 -0.28 -1.45
N ALA A 331 10.07 -0.55 -0.15
CA ALA A 331 11.15 -0.84 0.78
C ALA A 331 11.93 -2.11 0.37
N GLY A 332 11.20 -3.13 -0.06
CA GLY A 332 11.75 -4.36 -0.63
C GLY A 332 12.64 -4.12 -1.85
N ASN A 333 12.12 -3.39 -2.84
CA ASN A 333 12.88 -3.00 -4.02
C ASN A 333 14.14 -2.21 -3.67
N HIS A 334 14.02 -1.19 -2.80
CA HIS A 334 15.18 -0.39 -2.39
C HIS A 334 16.26 -1.24 -1.72
N ARG A 335 15.86 -2.18 -0.85
CA ARG A 335 16.77 -3.14 -0.23
C ARG A 335 17.42 -4.08 -1.24
N LEU A 336 16.66 -4.56 -2.23
CA LEU A 336 17.19 -5.41 -3.30
C LEU A 336 18.26 -4.67 -4.13
N TYR A 337 17.98 -3.42 -4.54
CA TYR A 337 18.96 -2.59 -5.25
C TYR A 337 20.20 -2.30 -4.41
N ARG A 338 20.04 -1.98 -3.11
CA ARG A 338 21.17 -1.78 -2.20
C ARG A 338 22.01 -3.05 -2.07
N LYS A 339 21.37 -4.22 -1.96
CA LYS A 339 22.06 -5.52 -1.93
C LYS A 339 22.83 -5.78 -3.21
N GLN A 340 22.26 -5.48 -4.37
CA GLN A 340 22.96 -5.61 -5.66
C GLN A 340 24.17 -4.68 -5.75
N ALA A 341 24.04 -3.42 -5.32
CA ALA A 341 25.14 -2.46 -5.28
C ALA A 341 26.28 -2.93 -4.35
N LEU A 342 25.94 -3.39 -3.14
CA LEU A 342 26.91 -3.95 -2.19
C LEU A 342 27.59 -5.21 -2.72
N LEU A 343 26.86 -6.08 -3.42
CA LEU A 343 27.44 -7.26 -4.05
C LEU A 343 28.45 -6.88 -5.14
N LEU A 344 28.13 -5.87 -5.96
CA LEU A 344 29.05 -5.36 -6.98
C LEU A 344 30.31 -4.75 -6.33
N GLU A 345 30.15 -3.93 -5.29
CA GLU A 345 31.28 -3.37 -4.55
C GLU A 345 32.18 -4.47 -3.95
N ASN A 346 31.58 -5.46 -3.29
CA ASN A 346 32.32 -6.58 -2.70
C ASN A 346 33.01 -7.43 -3.79
N PHE A 347 32.39 -7.58 -4.97
CA PHE A 347 32.99 -8.29 -6.10
C PHE A 347 34.21 -7.57 -6.64
N VAL A 348 34.11 -6.25 -6.89
CA VAL A 348 35.25 -5.42 -7.31
C VAL A 348 36.37 -5.52 -6.29
N ARG A 349 36.06 -5.37 -5.00
CA ARG A 349 37.06 -5.48 -3.92
C ARG A 349 37.73 -6.86 -3.87
N ALA A 350 36.98 -7.94 -4.13
CA ALA A 350 37.52 -9.29 -4.20
C ALA A 350 38.46 -9.46 -5.40
N LEU A 351 38.13 -8.90 -6.57
CA LEU A 351 39.02 -8.89 -7.74
C LEU A 351 40.32 -8.13 -7.46
N THR A 352 40.24 -6.92 -6.90
CA THR A 352 41.42 -6.14 -6.53
C THR A 352 42.28 -6.89 -5.51
N SER A 353 41.67 -7.50 -4.50
CA SER A 353 42.39 -8.31 -3.51
C SER A 353 43.09 -9.52 -4.14
N ALA A 354 42.52 -10.11 -5.19
CA ALA A 354 43.14 -11.20 -5.93
C ALA A 354 44.35 -10.75 -6.76
N ILE A 355 44.29 -9.54 -7.36
CA ILE A 355 45.43 -8.92 -8.04
C ILE A 355 46.58 -8.71 -7.04
N ASP A 356 46.30 -8.07 -5.91
CA ASP A 356 47.29 -7.74 -4.89
C ASP A 356 47.94 -8.99 -4.27
N ALA A 357 47.19 -10.08 -4.13
CA ALA A 357 47.75 -11.36 -3.69
C ALA A 357 48.73 -11.97 -4.72
N LYS A 358 48.49 -11.74 -6.02
CA LYS A 358 49.32 -12.24 -7.11
C LYS A 358 50.58 -11.40 -7.29
N ASP A 359 50.42 -10.08 -7.23
CA ASP A 359 51.48 -9.08 -7.31
C ASP A 359 51.56 -8.29 -5.99
N PRO A 360 52.32 -8.77 -4.97
CA PRO A 360 52.39 -8.10 -3.68
C PRO A 360 52.91 -6.66 -3.74
N TYR A 361 53.47 -6.23 -4.88
CA TYR A 361 53.97 -4.89 -5.11
C TYR A 361 52.87 -3.91 -5.56
N THR A 362 51.69 -4.39 -5.93
CA THR A 362 50.53 -3.55 -6.31
C THR A 362 49.63 -3.19 -5.14
N CYS A 363 49.93 -3.63 -3.91
CA CYS A 363 49.11 -3.30 -2.74
C CYS A 363 48.95 -1.77 -2.60
N GLY A 364 47.73 -1.27 -2.82
CA GLY A 364 47.40 0.16 -2.84
C GLY A 364 47.72 0.90 -4.16
N HIS A 365 48.51 0.32 -5.08
CA HIS A 365 48.81 0.91 -6.39
C HIS A 365 47.55 1.14 -7.21
N SER A 366 46.71 0.12 -7.37
CA SER A 366 45.49 0.23 -8.17
C SER A 366 44.52 1.29 -7.63
N ASP A 367 44.46 1.46 -6.31
CA ASP A 367 43.64 2.51 -5.69
C ASP A 367 44.24 3.91 -5.91
N ARG A 368 45.56 4.09 -5.77
CA ARG A 368 46.22 5.36 -6.12
C ARG A 368 46.04 5.72 -7.59
N VAL A 369 46.25 4.77 -8.50
CA VAL A 369 46.01 4.96 -9.94
C VAL A 369 44.57 5.37 -10.21
N ALA A 370 43.60 4.75 -9.54
CA ALA A 370 42.19 5.13 -9.65
C ALA A 370 41.93 6.56 -9.16
N GLN A 371 42.43 6.92 -7.97
CA GLN A 371 42.28 8.27 -7.42
C GLN A 371 42.95 9.34 -8.31
N ILE A 372 44.16 9.07 -8.81
CA ILE A 372 44.88 9.97 -9.72
C ILE A 372 44.10 10.12 -11.04
N SER A 373 43.59 9.01 -11.59
CA SER A 373 42.80 9.02 -12.83
C SER A 373 41.54 9.87 -12.69
N VAL A 374 40.84 9.78 -11.54
CA VAL A 374 39.68 10.63 -11.24
C VAL A 374 40.06 12.10 -11.21
N ARG A 375 41.19 12.46 -10.57
CA ARG A 375 41.66 13.86 -10.54
C ARG A 375 41.99 14.40 -11.93
N LEU A 376 42.68 13.61 -12.74
CA LEU A 376 42.97 13.97 -14.13
C LEU A 376 41.69 14.14 -14.95
N ALA A 377 40.72 13.23 -14.81
CA ALA A 377 39.44 13.32 -15.49
C ALA A 377 38.64 14.56 -15.08
N GLN A 378 38.60 14.89 -13.79
CA GLN A 378 37.97 16.11 -13.28
C GLN A 378 38.60 17.37 -13.88
N GLN A 379 39.94 17.40 -13.99
CA GLN A 379 40.65 18.52 -14.63
C GLN A 379 40.35 18.63 -16.12
N LEU A 380 40.03 17.52 -16.78
CA LEU A 380 39.58 17.48 -18.17
C LEU A 380 38.06 17.75 -18.33
N GLY A 381 37.35 18.06 -17.24
CA GLY A 381 35.95 18.45 -17.25
C GLY A 381 34.94 17.31 -17.03
N TRP A 382 35.38 16.12 -16.62
CA TRP A 382 34.50 14.99 -16.33
C TRP A 382 33.84 15.13 -14.95
N ALA A 383 32.61 14.63 -14.80
CA ALA A 383 31.85 14.66 -13.56
C ALA A 383 30.84 13.51 -13.46
N GLY A 384 30.38 13.18 -12.25
CA GLY A 384 29.36 12.16 -12.03
C GLY A 384 29.83 10.75 -12.44
N GLU A 385 29.01 10.07 -13.24
CA GLU A 385 29.19 8.68 -13.66
C GLU A 385 30.49 8.44 -14.46
N ASP A 386 30.97 9.45 -15.20
CA ASP A 386 32.26 9.36 -15.91
C ASP A 386 33.46 9.24 -14.95
N CYS A 387 33.37 9.88 -13.78
CA CYS A 387 34.40 9.77 -12.73
C CYS A 387 34.34 8.41 -12.02
N GLU A 388 33.15 7.85 -11.81
CA GLU A 388 32.99 6.50 -11.26
C GLU A 388 33.54 5.44 -12.23
N THR A 389 33.24 5.61 -13.51
CA THR A 389 33.77 4.80 -14.62
C THR A 389 35.29 4.77 -14.60
N ILE A 390 35.94 5.93 -14.53
CA ILE A 390 37.40 5.98 -14.59
C ILE A 390 38.08 5.55 -13.29
N TYR A 391 37.42 5.74 -12.14
CA TYR A 391 37.86 5.14 -10.88
C TYR A 391 37.93 3.62 -11.03
N LEU A 392 36.85 2.99 -11.50
CA LEU A 392 36.77 1.54 -11.66
C LEU A 392 37.77 1.02 -12.70
N ALA A 393 37.97 1.76 -13.79
CA ALA A 393 38.99 1.47 -14.78
C ALA A 393 40.41 1.48 -14.18
N GLY A 394 40.73 2.46 -13.33
CA GLY A 394 42.02 2.51 -12.63
C GLY A 394 42.20 1.36 -11.64
N VAL A 395 41.15 0.98 -10.90
CA VAL A 395 41.20 -0.15 -9.95
C VAL A 395 41.47 -1.49 -10.65
N LEU A 396 40.94 -1.67 -11.87
CA LEU A 396 40.94 -2.96 -12.57
C LEU A 396 41.86 -3.02 -13.80
N HIS A 397 42.62 -1.96 -14.12
CA HIS A 397 43.46 -1.89 -15.33
C HIS A 397 44.41 -3.10 -15.47
N ASP A 398 44.90 -3.59 -14.34
CA ASP A 398 45.91 -4.64 -14.24
C ASP A 398 45.37 -6.04 -13.91
N ILE A 399 44.04 -6.26 -13.94
CA ILE A 399 43.41 -7.54 -13.58
C ILE A 399 43.97 -8.74 -14.35
N GLY A 400 44.44 -8.51 -15.58
CA GLY A 400 45.04 -9.55 -16.42
C GLY A 400 46.37 -10.10 -15.91
N LYS A 401 47.03 -9.44 -14.96
CA LYS A 401 48.26 -9.94 -14.30
C LYS A 401 48.03 -11.29 -13.59
N ILE A 402 46.79 -11.61 -13.24
CA ILE A 402 46.41 -12.93 -12.70
C ILE A 402 46.78 -14.06 -13.67
N GLY A 403 46.73 -13.82 -14.98
CA GLY A 403 47.07 -14.79 -16.03
C GLY A 403 48.53 -14.79 -16.46
N ILE A 404 49.41 -14.07 -15.75
CA ILE A 404 50.86 -14.03 -16.00
C ILE A 404 51.58 -14.99 -15.04
N ASP A 405 52.65 -15.64 -15.51
CA ASP A 405 53.39 -16.61 -14.70
C ASP A 405 54.11 -15.93 -13.51
N ASP A 406 54.02 -16.55 -12.33
CA ASP A 406 54.62 -16.03 -11.09
C ASP A 406 56.14 -15.84 -11.20
N SER A 407 56.82 -16.74 -11.92
CA SER A 407 58.28 -16.65 -12.12
C SER A 407 58.69 -15.43 -12.93
N VAL A 408 57.81 -14.93 -13.80
CA VAL A 408 58.04 -13.74 -14.62
C VAL A 408 57.65 -12.49 -13.82
N LEU A 409 56.46 -12.49 -13.23
CA LEU A 409 55.92 -11.33 -12.49
C LEU A 409 56.76 -10.98 -11.26
N ARG A 410 57.32 -11.98 -10.56
CA ARG A 410 58.10 -11.79 -9.31
C ARG A 410 59.61 -11.82 -9.51
N LYS A 411 60.10 -11.72 -10.76
CA LYS A 411 61.54 -11.84 -11.06
C LYS A 411 62.33 -10.67 -10.44
N PRO A 412 63.33 -10.92 -9.59
CA PRO A 412 64.19 -9.87 -9.04
C PRO A 412 65.28 -9.49 -10.05
N GLY A 413 64.91 -8.78 -11.12
CA GLY A 413 65.85 -8.34 -12.16
C GLY A 413 65.19 -7.90 -13.45
N LYS A 414 66.01 -7.64 -14.48
CA LYS A 414 65.48 -7.31 -15.81
C LYS A 414 64.85 -8.56 -16.45
N LEU A 415 63.73 -8.33 -17.13
CA LEU A 415 63.07 -9.33 -17.95
C LEU A 415 63.85 -9.54 -19.25
N THR A 416 63.81 -10.78 -19.74
CA THR A 416 64.20 -11.15 -21.10
C THR A 416 63.15 -10.66 -22.10
N ALA A 417 63.46 -10.70 -23.40
CA ALA A 417 62.50 -10.28 -24.42
C ALA A 417 61.25 -11.17 -24.39
N GLU A 418 61.42 -12.48 -24.23
CA GLU A 418 60.34 -13.46 -24.15
C GLU A 418 59.46 -13.25 -22.92
N GLU A 419 60.07 -13.00 -21.76
CA GLU A 419 59.35 -12.68 -20.52
C GLU A 419 58.59 -11.35 -20.64
N TYR A 420 59.15 -10.36 -21.34
CA TYR A 420 58.49 -9.08 -21.56
C TYR A 420 57.28 -9.22 -22.49
N GLU A 421 57.39 -9.99 -23.58
CA GLU A 421 56.24 -10.31 -24.44
C GLU A 421 55.13 -11.02 -23.66
N HIS A 422 55.47 -11.92 -22.72
CA HIS A 422 54.46 -12.54 -21.84
C HIS A 422 53.73 -11.52 -20.96
N ILE A 423 54.44 -10.55 -20.38
CA ILE A 423 53.79 -9.50 -19.58
C ILE A 423 52.85 -8.65 -20.44
N LYS A 424 53.20 -8.37 -21.71
CA LYS A 424 52.34 -7.60 -22.63
C LYS A 424 51.00 -8.26 -22.93
N GLU A 425 50.80 -9.53 -22.57
CA GLU A 425 49.52 -10.22 -22.73
C GLU A 425 48.47 -9.79 -21.69
N HIS A 426 48.87 -9.16 -20.58
CA HIS A 426 47.93 -8.84 -19.50
C HIS A 426 46.77 -7.90 -19.89
N PRO A 427 46.89 -6.92 -20.81
CA PRO A 427 45.74 -6.10 -21.21
C PRO A 427 44.68 -6.95 -21.91
N GLU A 428 45.09 -7.85 -22.82
CA GLU A 428 44.16 -8.77 -23.49
C GLU A 428 43.56 -9.79 -22.53
N LYS A 429 44.37 -10.35 -21.62
CA LYS A 429 43.86 -11.28 -20.59
C LYS A 429 42.87 -10.56 -19.67
N GLY A 430 43.16 -9.33 -19.27
CA GLY A 430 42.28 -8.51 -18.45
C GLY A 430 40.96 -8.20 -19.15
N TYR A 431 41.03 -7.83 -20.44
CA TYR A 431 39.86 -7.66 -21.29
C TYR A 431 39.00 -8.94 -21.32
N ARG A 432 39.59 -10.11 -21.58
CA ARG A 432 38.86 -11.40 -21.62
C ARG A 432 38.26 -11.82 -20.28
N ILE A 433 38.89 -11.43 -19.16
CA ILE A 433 38.33 -11.69 -17.82
C ILE A 433 37.08 -10.83 -17.60
N LEU A 434 37.14 -9.55 -17.98
CA LEU A 434 36.08 -8.59 -17.68
C LEU A 434 34.97 -8.55 -18.74
N GLU A 435 35.23 -8.94 -20.00
CA GLU A 435 34.22 -8.92 -21.08
C GLU A 435 32.99 -9.78 -20.79
N GLN A 436 33.14 -10.77 -19.90
CA GLN A 436 32.07 -11.65 -19.46
C GLN A 436 31.08 -10.96 -18.52
N ILE A 437 31.43 -9.77 -18.00
CA ILE A 437 30.64 -8.98 -17.08
C ILE A 437 30.10 -7.76 -17.84
N GLY A 438 28.86 -7.86 -18.30
CA GLY A 438 28.25 -6.83 -19.17
C GLY A 438 28.26 -5.44 -18.53
N GLU A 439 28.09 -5.36 -17.22
CA GLU A 439 28.12 -4.11 -16.45
C GLU A 439 29.48 -3.41 -16.50
N LEU A 440 30.58 -4.12 -16.81
CA LEU A 440 31.93 -3.55 -16.90
C LEU A 440 32.36 -3.22 -18.33
N SER A 441 31.46 -3.33 -19.32
CA SER A 441 31.80 -3.10 -20.73
C SER A 441 32.42 -1.72 -20.99
N HIS A 442 32.03 -0.72 -20.21
CA HIS A 442 32.43 0.67 -20.35
C HIS A 442 33.89 0.93 -19.90
N ILE A 443 34.47 0.07 -19.04
CA ILE A 443 35.87 0.19 -18.61
C ILE A 443 36.85 -0.60 -19.48
N LEU A 444 36.35 -1.57 -20.27
CA LEU A 444 37.19 -2.46 -21.08
C LEU A 444 38.20 -1.73 -21.99
N PRO A 445 37.86 -0.59 -22.64
CA PRO A 445 38.82 0.11 -23.48
C PRO A 445 40.03 0.64 -22.68
N ALA A 446 39.84 1.01 -21.40
CA ALA A 446 40.95 1.40 -20.53
C ALA A 446 41.85 0.20 -20.22
N VAL A 447 41.26 -0.90 -19.80
CA VAL A 447 41.99 -2.14 -19.46
C VAL A 447 42.79 -2.65 -20.64
N LEU A 448 42.23 -2.63 -21.85
CA LEU A 448 42.89 -3.14 -23.05
C LEU A 448 44.00 -2.22 -23.58
N HIS A 449 43.86 -0.90 -23.44
CA HIS A 449 44.70 0.07 -24.16
C HIS A 449 45.51 1.02 -23.27
N HIS A 450 45.55 0.83 -21.94
CA HIS A 450 46.31 1.71 -21.04
C HIS A 450 47.84 1.67 -21.26
N HIS A 451 48.34 0.72 -22.05
CA HIS A 451 49.74 0.66 -22.49
C HIS A 451 49.97 1.06 -23.96
N GLU A 452 48.93 1.53 -24.66
CA GLU A 452 49.11 2.19 -25.95
C GLU A 452 49.83 3.52 -25.77
N GLN A 453 50.71 3.86 -26.71
CA GLN A 453 51.48 5.11 -26.69
C GLN A 453 50.97 6.04 -27.78
N TRP A 454 50.99 7.34 -27.52
CA TRP A 454 50.45 8.34 -28.44
C TRP A 454 51.05 8.27 -29.85
N ASP A 455 52.33 7.88 -29.97
CA ASP A 455 53.08 7.71 -31.20
C ASP A 455 52.92 6.34 -31.90
N GLY A 456 52.16 5.41 -31.30
CA GLY A 456 51.92 4.05 -31.84
C GLY A 456 52.94 2.99 -31.43
N ASN A 457 53.93 3.32 -30.59
CA ASN A 457 54.93 2.35 -30.12
C ASN A 457 54.45 1.50 -28.92
N GLY A 458 53.19 1.64 -28.53
CA GLY A 458 52.56 0.90 -27.44
C GLY A 458 52.03 -0.47 -27.86
N TYR A 459 51.28 -1.09 -26.96
CA TYR A 459 50.69 -2.42 -27.15
C TYR A 459 49.29 -2.46 -26.49
N PRO A 460 48.40 -3.41 -26.85
CA PRO A 460 48.61 -4.56 -27.75
C PRO A 460 48.45 -4.27 -29.25
N HIS A 461 47.79 -3.18 -29.65
CA HIS A 461 47.40 -2.95 -31.04
C HIS A 461 48.21 -1.87 -31.77
N GLY A 462 49.05 -1.11 -31.07
CA GLY A 462 49.84 -0.03 -31.66
C GLY A 462 48.97 1.13 -32.14
N LEU A 463 47.95 1.47 -31.37
CA LEU A 463 47.04 2.57 -31.67
C LEU A 463 47.76 3.92 -31.58
N THR A 464 47.37 4.88 -32.42
CA THR A 464 48.02 6.19 -32.51
C THR A 464 47.06 7.32 -32.21
N GLY A 465 47.51 8.32 -31.44
CA GLY A 465 46.77 9.55 -31.19
C GLY A 465 45.36 9.31 -30.63
N GLU A 466 44.36 9.94 -31.24
CA GLU A 466 42.97 9.90 -30.76
C GLU A 466 42.24 8.58 -31.00
N THR A 467 42.84 7.64 -31.75
CA THR A 467 42.30 6.27 -31.85
C THR A 467 42.40 5.52 -30.53
N ILE A 468 43.30 5.94 -29.63
CA ILE A 468 43.37 5.47 -28.26
C ILE A 468 42.19 6.09 -27.48
N PRO A 469 41.34 5.28 -26.83
CA PRO A 469 40.25 5.79 -25.98
C PRO A 469 40.77 6.79 -24.93
N LEU A 470 40.02 7.88 -24.69
CA LEU A 470 40.46 8.91 -23.73
C LEU A 470 40.63 8.35 -22.32
N ILE A 471 39.73 7.45 -21.90
CA ILE A 471 39.82 6.73 -20.63
C ILE A 471 41.15 5.99 -20.47
N ALA A 472 41.65 5.35 -21.54
CA ALA A 472 42.93 4.63 -21.53
C ALA A 472 44.12 5.60 -21.44
N ARG A 473 44.05 6.73 -22.15
CA ARG A 473 45.10 7.78 -22.11
C ARG A 473 45.24 8.40 -20.72
N ILE A 474 44.13 8.60 -20.01
CA ILE A 474 44.14 9.10 -18.63
C ILE A 474 44.77 8.06 -17.69
N VAL A 475 44.31 6.80 -17.75
CA VAL A 475 44.86 5.72 -16.93
C VAL A 475 46.36 5.51 -17.20
N ALA A 476 46.81 5.61 -18.45
CA ALA A 476 48.22 5.49 -18.82
C ALA A 476 49.12 6.53 -18.12
N VAL A 477 48.65 7.78 -18.00
CA VAL A 477 49.37 8.85 -17.29
C VAL A 477 49.36 8.59 -15.79
N ALA A 478 48.21 8.20 -15.23
CA ALA A 478 48.08 7.89 -13.80
C ALA A 478 48.96 6.72 -13.35
N ASP A 479 48.93 5.60 -14.09
CA ASP A 479 49.77 4.43 -13.86
C ASP A 479 51.26 4.79 -13.97
N SER A 480 51.63 5.52 -15.03
CA SER A 480 53.03 5.94 -15.23
C SER A 480 53.52 6.83 -14.07
N PHE A 481 52.68 7.74 -13.57
CA PHE A 481 53.02 8.58 -12.43
C PHE A 481 53.28 7.73 -11.19
N ASP A 482 52.31 6.90 -10.78
CA ASP A 482 52.44 6.07 -9.57
C ASP A 482 53.64 5.11 -9.69
N ALA A 483 53.81 4.48 -10.86
CA ALA A 483 54.96 3.62 -11.15
C ALA A 483 56.32 4.32 -11.05
N MET A 484 56.38 5.63 -11.37
CA MET A 484 57.60 6.42 -11.26
C MET A 484 57.88 6.88 -9.83
N THR A 485 56.85 7.23 -9.07
CA THR A 485 56.96 7.80 -7.72
C THR A 485 57.00 6.77 -6.60
N SER A 486 56.42 5.58 -6.78
CA SER A 486 56.42 4.53 -5.75
C SER A 486 57.73 3.75 -5.66
N ASP A 487 58.08 3.33 -4.45
CA ASP A 487 59.20 2.43 -4.19
C ASP A 487 58.90 1.01 -4.73
N ARG A 488 59.86 0.43 -5.45
CA ARG A 488 59.82 -0.94 -5.96
C ARG A 488 61.02 -1.74 -5.42
N PRO A 489 60.98 -3.08 -5.36
CA PRO A 489 62.06 -3.90 -4.78
C PRO A 489 63.45 -3.64 -5.34
N TYR A 490 63.52 -3.22 -6.60
CA TYR A 490 64.74 -2.98 -7.36
C TYR A 490 65.04 -1.50 -7.58
N ARG A 491 64.17 -0.56 -7.16
CA ARG A 491 64.36 0.89 -7.38
C ARG A 491 63.52 1.72 -6.41
N LYS A 492 64.12 2.76 -5.83
CA LYS A 492 63.35 3.81 -5.15
C LYS A 492 62.49 4.62 -6.12
N GLY A 493 61.43 5.22 -5.59
CA GLY A 493 60.65 6.26 -6.25
C GLY A 493 61.54 7.39 -6.77
N MET A 494 61.19 7.96 -7.92
CA MET A 494 61.90 9.10 -8.49
C MET A 494 61.47 10.41 -7.82
N PRO A 495 62.38 11.39 -7.68
CA PRO A 495 62.00 12.75 -7.28
C PRO A 495 61.02 13.37 -8.28
N LEU A 496 60.08 14.16 -7.78
CA LEU A 496 59.00 14.76 -8.58
C LEU A 496 59.55 15.57 -9.76
N GLU A 497 60.65 16.31 -9.57
CA GLU A 497 61.27 17.11 -10.64
C GLU A 497 61.71 16.26 -11.84
N LYS A 498 62.15 15.03 -11.56
CA LYS A 498 62.54 14.07 -12.61
C LYS A 498 61.32 13.49 -13.31
N VAL A 499 60.25 13.20 -12.57
CA VAL A 499 58.98 12.73 -13.13
C VAL A 499 58.38 13.80 -14.06
N ASP A 500 58.42 15.06 -13.64
CA ASP A 500 57.96 16.19 -14.44
C ASP A 500 58.77 16.39 -15.71
N GLN A 501 60.08 16.21 -15.64
CA GLN A 501 60.93 16.23 -16.83
C GLN A 501 60.53 15.12 -17.81
N ILE A 502 60.34 13.88 -17.31
CA ILE A 502 59.92 12.73 -18.14
C ILE A 502 58.57 13.00 -18.81
N PHE A 503 57.58 13.53 -18.08
CA PHE A 503 56.29 13.85 -18.66
C PHE A 503 56.36 14.97 -19.70
N ARG A 504 57.20 16.00 -19.50
CA ARG A 504 57.42 17.05 -20.51
C ARG A 504 58.05 16.50 -21.78
N GLU A 505 59.04 15.61 -21.65
CA GLU A 505 59.74 15.00 -22.78
C GLU A 505 58.86 13.99 -23.54
N GLY A 506 58.04 13.22 -22.81
CA GLY A 506 57.13 12.21 -23.38
C GLY A 506 55.77 12.77 -23.84
N SER A 507 55.48 14.05 -23.60
CA SER A 507 54.24 14.70 -24.03
C SER A 507 54.13 14.73 -25.56
N GLY A 508 53.04 14.18 -26.10
CA GLY A 508 52.84 14.03 -27.54
C GLY A 508 53.66 12.93 -28.21
N GLN A 509 54.37 12.11 -27.43
CA GLN A 509 55.09 10.91 -27.89
C GLN A 509 54.53 9.66 -27.19
N GLN A 510 54.80 9.53 -25.89
CA GLN A 510 54.28 8.42 -25.10
C GLN A 510 52.85 8.70 -24.62
N TRP A 511 52.57 9.92 -24.18
CA TRP A 511 51.28 10.31 -23.60
C TRP A 511 50.60 11.44 -24.39
N ASP A 512 49.27 11.49 -24.34
CA ASP A 512 48.49 12.62 -24.89
C ASP A 512 48.86 13.92 -24.18
N ALA A 513 49.28 14.93 -24.94
CA ALA A 513 49.67 16.23 -24.42
C ALA A 513 48.56 16.91 -23.60
N ARG A 514 47.28 16.69 -23.92
CA ARG A 514 46.15 17.22 -23.14
C ARG A 514 46.09 16.63 -21.73
N VAL A 515 46.32 15.33 -21.60
CA VAL A 515 46.28 14.64 -20.30
C VAL A 515 47.51 15.01 -19.47
N VAL A 516 48.68 15.13 -20.11
CA VAL A 516 49.90 15.61 -19.44
C VAL A 516 49.73 17.04 -18.93
N ASN A 517 49.10 17.93 -19.72
CA ASN A 517 48.78 19.28 -19.25
C ASN A 517 47.82 19.25 -18.05
N ALA A 518 46.80 18.39 -18.08
CA ALA A 518 45.90 18.21 -16.95
C ALA A 518 46.64 17.70 -15.69
N TYR A 519 47.66 16.83 -15.84
CA TYR A 519 48.54 16.44 -14.74
C TYR A 519 49.26 17.66 -14.13
N PHE A 520 49.84 18.53 -14.97
CA PHE A 520 50.53 19.72 -14.46
C PHE A 520 49.59 20.70 -13.76
N ASP A 521 48.36 20.85 -14.27
CA ASP A 521 47.36 21.71 -13.63
C ASP A 521 46.88 21.15 -12.28
N ALA A 522 46.78 19.82 -12.15
CA ALA A 522 46.31 19.12 -10.95
C ALA A 522 47.44 18.56 -10.06
N GLN A 523 48.70 18.92 -10.32
CA GLN A 523 49.89 18.28 -9.75
C GLN A 523 49.89 18.26 -8.20
N ASN A 524 49.45 19.37 -7.58
CA ASN A 524 49.40 19.49 -6.12
C ASN A 524 48.44 18.48 -5.50
N ASP A 525 47.26 18.30 -6.10
CA ASP A 525 46.24 17.37 -5.63
C ASP A 525 46.69 15.92 -5.84
N ILE A 526 47.33 15.65 -6.98
CA ILE A 526 47.88 14.34 -7.33
C ILE A 526 49.00 13.93 -6.37
N THR A 527 49.91 14.85 -6.04
CA THR A 527 51.00 14.58 -5.08
C THR A 527 50.46 14.33 -3.67
N ALA A 528 49.37 15.00 -3.28
CA ALA A 528 48.72 14.81 -2.00
C ALA A 528 48.06 13.41 -1.85
N ILE A 529 47.68 12.76 -2.95
CA ILE A 529 47.14 11.39 -2.93
C ILE A 529 48.21 10.40 -2.46
N ILE A 530 49.44 10.50 -2.99
CA ILE A 530 50.55 9.61 -2.61
C ILE A 530 50.94 9.82 -1.15
N ALA A 531 51.04 11.07 -0.70
CA ALA A 531 51.48 11.40 0.66
C ALA A 531 50.50 10.94 1.77
N ARG A 532 49.24 10.63 1.43
CA ARG A 532 48.24 10.16 2.39
C ARG A 532 48.30 8.66 2.67
N ASP A 533 48.88 7.88 1.76
CA ASP A 533 48.98 6.42 1.83
C ASP A 533 50.25 5.95 2.58
N GLU A 534 51.25 6.83 2.73
CA GLU A 534 52.50 6.56 3.44
C GLU A 534 52.42 6.78 4.97
N ASN A 535 51.29 7.30 5.48
CA ASN A 535 50.97 7.48 6.91
C ASN A 535 49.91 6.48 7.37
#